data_AF-A0A3G1NHH6-F1
#
_entry.id   AF-A0A3G1NHH6-F1
#
_cell.length_a   1.000
_cell.length_b   1.000
_cell.length_c   1.000
_cell.angle_alpha   90.00
_cell.angle_beta   90.00
_cell.angle_gamma   90.00
#
_symmetry.space_group_name_H-M   'P 1'
#
loop_
_entity.id
_entity.type
_entity.pdbx_description
1 polymer ?
#
loop_
_entity_poly.entity_id
_entity_poly.type
_entity_poly.pdbx_seq_one_letter_code
_entity_poly.pdbx_strand_id
1 'polypeptide(L)'
;MVAQRHVSVTGSDKDRYGRLLGTLWLGVTAVNAEQIRKGLAWTYRYHGKPARPDYAVLEAEARRQSVGLWSEPGQTEPWRWRSLHQDGLKKNND
;
A
#
# COMPACT_ATOMS: atom_id res chain seq x y z
N MET A 1 15.32 -7.91 -1.80
CA MET A 1 15.56 -8.08 -0.35
C MET A 1 16.19 -6.79 0.16
N VAL A 2 15.63 -6.18 1.21
CA VAL A 2 16.15 -4.92 1.82
C VAL A 2 16.69 -5.09 3.24
N ALA A 3 16.52 -6.27 3.85
CA ALA A 3 17.03 -6.55 5.18
C ALA A 3 18.56 -6.43 5.24
N GLN A 4 19.09 -5.87 6.33
CA GLN A 4 20.53 -5.65 6.55
C GLN A 4 21.22 -4.79 5.48
N ARG A 5 20.47 -3.91 4.81
CA ARG A 5 20.99 -2.94 3.82
C ARG A 5 20.79 -1.54 4.34
N HIS A 6 21.73 -0.64 4.04
CA HIS A 6 21.49 0.78 4.19
C HIS A 6 20.45 1.25 3.17
N VAL A 7 19.48 2.00 3.66
CA VAL A 7 18.40 2.61 2.89
C VAL A 7 18.32 4.09 3.23
N SER A 8 17.86 4.90 2.30
CA SER A 8 17.47 6.28 2.56
C SER A 8 15.96 6.43 2.51
N VAL A 9 15.44 7.46 3.17
CA VAL A 9 14.01 7.77 3.20
C VAL A 9 13.83 9.20 2.71
N THR A 10 12.88 9.40 1.81
CA THR A 10 12.42 10.75 1.43
C THR A 10 10.97 10.93 1.85
N GLY A 11 10.69 11.94 2.65
CA GLY A 11 9.34 12.31 3.09
C GLY A 11 9.40 13.49 4.06
N SER A 12 8.35 14.31 4.06
CA SER A 12 8.21 15.46 4.97
C SER A 12 7.06 15.30 5.94
N ASP A 13 6.03 14.55 5.54
CA ASP A 13 4.76 14.53 6.23
C ASP A 13 4.73 13.43 7.30
N LYS A 14 3.89 13.63 8.31
CA LYS A 14 3.63 12.63 9.33
C LYS A 14 2.14 12.31 9.37
N ASP A 15 1.82 11.06 9.68
CA ASP A 15 0.45 10.70 9.98
C ASP A 15 0.02 11.16 11.38
N ARG A 16 -1.25 10.92 11.72
CA ARG A 16 -1.85 11.30 13.01
C ARG A 16 -1.16 10.68 14.24
N TYR A 17 -0.32 9.66 14.05
CA TYR A 17 0.43 9.00 15.11
C TYR A 17 1.90 9.43 15.14
N GLY A 18 2.28 10.46 14.37
CA GLY A 18 3.65 10.98 14.31
C GLY A 18 4.62 10.15 13.49
N ARG A 19 4.13 9.17 12.71
CA ARG A 19 4.98 8.32 11.86
C ARG A 19 5.27 9.03 10.54
N LEU A 20 6.52 9.02 10.10
CA LEU A 20 6.93 9.60 8.82
C LEU A 20 6.26 8.89 7.64
N LEU A 21 5.64 9.66 6.75
CA LEU A 21 5.12 9.22 5.47
C LEU A 21 6.21 9.45 4.41
N GLY A 22 6.92 8.37 4.06
CA GLY A 22 8.08 8.46 3.17
C GLY A 22 8.19 7.32 2.17
N THR A 23 8.99 7.57 1.14
CA THR A 23 9.45 6.56 0.19
C THR A 23 10.80 6.03 0.63
N LEU A 24 10.93 4.71 0.72
CA LEU A 24 12.19 4.02 0.99
C LEU A 24 12.97 3.83 -0.31
N TRP A 25 14.27 4.11 -0.25
CA TRP A 25 15.19 3.99 -1.37
C TRP A 25 16.34 3.06 -1.01
N LEU A 26 16.63 2.12 -1.91
CA LEU A 26 17.86 1.33 -1.91
C LEU A 26 18.69 1.77 -3.12
N GLY A 27 19.63 2.68 -2.91
CA GLY A 27 20.29 3.40 -4.00
C GLY A 27 19.27 4.24 -4.78
N VAL A 28 19.11 3.96 -6.07
CA VAL A 28 18.14 4.64 -6.94
C VAL A 28 16.77 3.93 -7.02
N THR A 29 16.62 2.79 -6.35
CA THR A 29 15.39 1.99 -6.42
C THR A 29 14.41 2.38 -5.33
N ALA A 30 13.22 2.83 -5.71
CA ALA A 30 12.10 3.06 -4.80
C ALA A 30 11.48 1.72 -4.36
N VAL A 31 11.75 1.30 -3.12
CA VAL A 31 11.30 0.01 -2.57
C VAL A 31 9.76 -0.08 -2.53
N ASN A 32 9.07 1.03 -2.23
CA ASN A 32 7.61 1.08 -2.23
C ASN A 32 7.04 0.77 -3.62
N ALA A 33 7.62 1.35 -4.68
CA ALA A 33 7.22 1.10 -6.06
C ALA A 33 7.47 -0.35 -6.48
N GLU A 34 8.62 -0.93 -6.08
CA GLU A 34 8.93 -2.34 -6.33
C GLU A 34 7.92 -3.30 -5.70
N GLN A 35 7.47 -3.01 -4.47
CA GLN A 35 6.46 -3.85 -3.81
C GLN A 35 5.15 -3.83 -4.58
N ILE A 36 4.71 -2.67 -5.07
CA ILE A 36 3.47 -2.54 -5.83
C ILE A 36 3.58 -3.26 -7.17
N ARG A 37 4.68 -3.06 -7.90
CA ARG A 37 4.89 -3.72 -9.21
C ARG A 37 4.91 -5.24 -9.09
N LYS A 38 5.44 -5.77 -8.00
CA LYS A 38 5.45 -7.23 -7.72
C LYS A 38 4.12 -7.73 -7.15
N GLY A 39 3.10 -6.88 -7.05
CA GLY A 39 1.79 -7.23 -6.50
C GLY A 39 1.82 -7.52 -5.00
N LEU A 40 2.82 -7.05 -4.25
CA LEU A 40 2.94 -7.30 -2.81
C LEU A 40 2.21 -6.28 -1.94
N ALA A 41 1.78 -5.16 -2.54
CA ALA A 41 1.17 -4.05 -1.82
C ALA A 41 0.09 -3.36 -2.65
N TRP A 42 -0.83 -2.72 -1.94
CA TRP A 42 -1.88 -1.88 -2.49
C TRP A 42 -1.41 -0.42 -2.58
N THR A 43 -1.83 0.28 -3.62
CA THR A 43 -1.60 1.73 -3.70
C THR A 43 -2.53 2.46 -2.73
N TYR A 44 -1.95 3.32 -1.89
CA TYR A 44 -2.73 4.11 -0.95
C TYR A 44 -3.63 5.12 -1.66
N ARG A 45 -4.89 5.19 -1.22
CA ARG A 45 -5.91 6.10 -1.73
C ARG A 45 -6.47 6.96 -0.61
N TYR A 46 -6.52 8.26 -0.84
CA TYR A 46 -7.15 9.24 0.03
C TYR A 46 -8.37 9.81 -0.68
N HIS A 47 -9.55 9.71 -0.05
CA HIS A 47 -10.84 10.05 -0.66
C HIS A 47 -11.06 9.43 -2.05
N GLY A 48 -10.71 8.14 -2.19
CA GLY A 48 -10.85 7.38 -3.43
C GLY A 48 -9.81 7.70 -4.51
N LYS A 49 -8.95 8.71 -4.32
CA LYS A 49 -7.90 9.08 -5.28
C LYS A 49 -6.54 8.55 -4.85
N PRO A 50 -5.72 8.00 -5.75
CA PRO A 50 -4.39 7.55 -5.42
C PRO A 50 -3.54 8.76 -4.99
N ALA A 51 -2.88 8.65 -3.82
CA ALA A 51 -1.97 9.70 -3.35
C ALA A 51 -0.74 9.85 -4.27
N ARG A 52 -0.42 8.79 -5.01
CA ARG A 52 0.70 8.69 -5.96
C ARG A 52 0.18 8.09 -7.27
N PRO A 53 -0.09 8.90 -8.30
CA PRO A 53 -0.62 8.41 -9.57
C PRO A 53 0.30 7.40 -10.26
N ASP A 54 1.61 7.59 -10.14
CA ASP A 54 2.66 6.66 -10.59
C ASP A 54 2.47 5.25 -10.00
N TYR A 55 2.11 5.17 -8.71
CA TYR A 55 1.88 3.88 -8.05
C TYR A 55 0.57 3.22 -8.50
N ALA A 56 -0.45 4.00 -8.87
CA ALA A 56 -1.68 3.45 -9.42
C ALA A 56 -1.45 2.77 -10.77
N VAL A 57 -0.54 3.30 -11.60
CA VAL A 57 -0.14 2.68 -12.87
C VAL A 57 0.55 1.33 -12.63
N LEU A 58 1.49 1.29 -11.67
CA LEU A 58 2.20 0.05 -11.30
C LEU A 58 1.24 -1.02 -10.74
N GLU A 59 0.28 -0.62 -9.92
CA GLU A 59 -0.73 -1.53 -9.37
C GLU A 59 -1.63 -2.09 -10.49
N ALA A 60 -2.05 -1.24 -11.44
CA ALA A 60 -2.83 -1.67 -12.59
C ALA A 60 -2.05 -2.66 -13.47
N GLU A 61 -0.74 -2.46 -13.65
CA GLU A 61 0.12 -3.41 -14.34
C GLU A 61 0.25 -4.74 -13.60
N ALA A 62 0.51 -4.72 -12.29
CA ALA A 62 0.59 -5.92 -11.47
C ALA A 62 -0.72 -6.73 -11.51
N ARG A 63 -1.89 -6.05 -11.54
CA ARG A 63 -3.20 -6.68 -11.71
C ARG A 63 -3.36 -7.35 -13.08
N ARG A 64 -2.97 -6.67 -14.17
CA ARG A 64 -3.02 -7.24 -15.52
C ARG A 64 -2.12 -8.46 -15.67
N GLN A 65 -1.00 -8.49 -14.95
CA GLN A 65 -0.05 -9.61 -14.96
C GLN A 65 -0.40 -10.72 -13.96
N SER A 66 -1.45 -10.54 -13.14
CA SER A 66 -1.86 -11.50 -12.11
C SER A 66 -0.73 -11.94 -11.18
N VAL A 67 0.10 -10.99 -10.73
CA VAL A 67 1.24 -11.27 -9.84
C VAL A 67 0.95 -10.93 -8.38
N GLY A 68 1.59 -11.66 -7.46
CA GLY A 68 1.49 -11.41 -6.02
C GLY A 68 0.06 -11.59 -5.52
N LEU A 69 -0.47 -10.60 -4.80
CA LEU A 69 -1.86 -10.56 -4.34
C LEU A 69 -2.84 -10.84 -5.48
N TRP A 70 -2.53 -10.41 -6.71
CA TRP A 70 -3.44 -10.50 -7.86
C TRP A 70 -3.45 -11.87 -8.54
N SER A 71 -2.64 -12.83 -8.10
CA SER A 71 -2.66 -14.19 -8.65
C SER A 71 -3.93 -14.94 -8.26
N GLU A 72 -4.56 -14.56 -7.16
CA GLU A 72 -5.80 -15.15 -6.67
C GLU A 72 -6.95 -14.14 -6.79
N PRO A 73 -8.14 -14.59 -7.25
CA PRO A 73 -9.32 -13.74 -7.26
C PRO A 73 -9.79 -13.40 -5.84
N GLY A 74 -10.57 -12.33 -5.70
CA GLY A 74 -11.26 -12.00 -4.45
C GLY A 74 -10.42 -11.29 -3.39
N GLN A 75 -9.19 -10.86 -3.70
CA GLN A 75 -8.43 -10.02 -2.77
C GLN A 75 -9.16 -8.71 -2.48
N THR A 76 -9.35 -8.42 -1.20
CA THR A 76 -10.03 -7.21 -0.72
C THR A 76 -9.00 -6.21 -0.22
N GLU A 77 -9.16 -4.93 -0.59
CA GLU A 77 -8.34 -3.85 -0.06
C GLU A 77 -8.35 -3.87 1.49
N PRO A 78 -7.20 -3.71 2.17
CA PRO A 78 -7.17 -3.74 3.64
C PRO A 78 -8.09 -2.69 4.30
N TRP A 79 -8.24 -1.50 3.70
CA TRP A 79 -9.14 -0.47 4.22
C TRP A 79 -10.61 -0.84 4.02
N ARG A 80 -10.96 -1.50 2.91
CA ARG A 80 -12.33 -1.98 2.67
C ARG A 80 -12.68 -3.09 3.64
N TRP A 81 -11.77 -4.04 3.84
CA TRP A 81 -11.94 -5.09 4.85
C TRP A 81 -12.16 -4.50 6.24
N ARG A 82 -11.31 -3.54 6.66
CA ARG A 82 -11.48 -2.85 7.95
C ARG A 82 -12.82 -2.15 8.08
N SER A 83 -13.30 -1.45 7.05
CA SER A 83 -14.60 -0.78 7.10
C SER A 83 -15.74 -1.78 7.30
N LEU A 84 -15.73 -2.91 6.59
CA LEU A 84 -16.77 -3.93 6.69
C LEU A 84 -16.83 -4.60 8.06
N HIS A 85 -15.68 -4.74 8.73
CA HIS A 85 -15.58 -5.45 10.01
C HIS A 85 -15.61 -4.51 11.23
N GLN A 86 -15.44 -3.19 11.05
CA GLN A 86 -15.62 -2.21 12.12
C GLN A 86 -17.09 -2.00 12.48
N ASP A 87 -18.01 -2.12 11.53
CA ASP A 87 -19.45 -1.96 11.80
C ASP A 87 -20.05 -3.17 12.53
N GLY A 88 -19.49 -4.37 12.36
CA GLY A 88 -19.88 -5.56 13.11
C GLY A 88 -19.57 -5.48 14.61
N LEU A 89 -18.54 -4.73 15.00
CA LEU A 89 -18.20 -4.51 16.41
C LEU A 89 -19.10 -3.46 17.08
N LYS A 90 -19.73 -2.56 16.30
CA LYS A 90 -20.63 -1.54 16.84
C LYS A 90 -22.05 -2.04 17.11
N LYS A 91 -22.50 -3.09 16.40
CA LYS A 91 -23.87 -3.64 16.52
C LYS A 91 -24.08 -4.59 17.71
N ASN A 92 -23.03 -4.96 18.43
CA ASN A 92 -23.12 -5.91 19.55
C ASN A 92 -23.08 -5.22 20.93
N ASN A 93 -23.34 -3.91 20.98
CA ASN A 93 -23.24 -3.12 22.20
C ASN A 93 -24.51 -2.29 22.50
N ASP A 94 -25.65 -2.71 21.97
CA ASP A 94 -26.99 -2.20 22.28
C ASP A 94 -27.82 -3.28 23.00
#